data_AF-A0A531LJN3-F1
#
_entry.id   AF-A0A531LJN3-F1
#
_cell.length_a   1.000
_cell.length_b   1.000
_cell.length_c   1.000
_cell.angle_alpha   90.00
_cell.angle_beta   90.00
_cell.angle_gamma   90.00
#
_symmetry.space_group_name_H-M   'P 1'
#
loop_
_entity.id
_entity.type
_entity.pdbx_description
1 polymer ?
#
loop_
_entity_poly.entity_id
_entity_poly.type
_entity_poly.pdbx_seq_one_letter_code
_entity_poly.pdbx_strand_id
1 'polypeptide(L)' 'PESGLLGRRYGIDLPVYPVKGYTATIPLEDESKGPTMGGADEDQLMAYSRLGNRLRLASTAEFTGFDRTHKPSDFAT' A
#
# COMPACT_ATOMS: atom_id res chain seq x y z
N PRO A 1 1.30 5.07 -12.17
CA PRO A 1 0.35 6.23 -12.00
C PRO A 1 0.43 7.23 -13.17
N GLU A 2 1.49 7.16 -13.96
CA GLU A 2 1.85 8.04 -15.06
C GLU A 2 1.08 7.73 -16.34
N SER A 3 0.34 6.63 -16.42
CA SER A 3 -0.47 6.27 -17.60
C SER A 3 -1.42 7.40 -18.00
N GLY A 4 -2.07 8.06 -17.03
CA GLY A 4 -2.92 9.24 -17.31
C GLY A 4 -2.14 10.44 -17.85
N LEU A 5 -0.91 10.67 -17.38
CA LEU A 5 -0.03 11.71 -17.94
C LEU A 5 0.41 11.36 -19.37
N LEU A 6 0.72 10.08 -19.61
CA LEU A 6 1.11 9.56 -20.91
C LEU A 6 -0.03 9.68 -21.94
N GLY A 7 -1.25 9.27 -21.58
CA GLY A 7 -2.43 9.33 -22.45
C GLY A 7 -2.74 10.77 -22.91
N ARG A 8 -2.65 11.75 -22.00
CA ARG A 8 -2.89 13.15 -22.32
C ARG A 8 -1.95 13.71 -23.39
N ARG A 9 -0.72 13.20 -23.49
CA ARG A 9 0.23 13.58 -24.56
C ARG A 9 -0.26 13.18 -25.96
N TYR A 10 -1.21 12.25 -26.05
CA TYR A 10 -1.79 11.76 -27.28
C TYR A 10 -3.31 12.05 -27.39
N GLY A 11 -3.84 12.96 -26.56
CA GLY A 11 -5.27 13.31 -26.57
C GLY A 11 -6.19 12.24 -25.98
N ILE A 12 -5.64 11.26 -25.26
CA ILE A 12 -6.41 10.20 -24.59
C ILE A 12 -6.56 10.58 -23.12
N ASP A 13 -7.79 10.81 -22.68
CA ASP A 13 -8.08 10.97 -21.25
C ASP A 13 -8.37 9.61 -20.62
N LEU A 14 -7.56 9.21 -19.64
CA LEU A 14 -7.72 7.96 -18.91
C LEU A 14 -8.30 8.27 -17.52
N PRO A 15 -9.36 7.57 -17.08
CA PRO A 15 -10.00 7.79 -15.78
C PRO A 15 -9.18 7.15 -14.63
N VAL A 16 -7.91 7.54 -14.52
CA VAL A 16 -6.96 7.03 -13.53
C VAL A 16 -6.40 8.19 -12.72
N TYR A 17 -6.50 8.10 -11.40
CA TYR A 17 -5.96 9.07 -10.45
C TYR A 17 -4.99 8.38 -9.49
N PRO A 18 -3.89 9.04 -9.10
CA PRO A 18 -2.92 8.45 -8.19
C PRO A 18 -3.45 8.46 -6.74
N VAL A 19 -3.22 7.36 -6.04
CA VAL A 19 -3.50 7.18 -4.61
C VAL A 19 -2.23 6.66 -3.94
N LYS A 20 -1.86 7.27 -2.82
CA LYS A 20 -0.70 6.85 -2.02
C LYS A 20 -1.16 5.83 -0.99
N GLY A 21 -0.44 4.71 -0.90
CA GLY A 21 -0.67 3.68 0.11
C GLY A 21 0.58 3.45 0.95
N TYR A 22 0.40 3.11 2.22
CA TYR A 22 1.51 2.85 3.14
C TYR A 22 1.68 1.37 3.39
N THR A 23 2.93 0.95 3.55
CA THR A 23 3.25 -0.44 3.91
C THR A 23 4.31 -0.49 4.99
N ALA A 24 4.16 -1.44 5.90
CA ALA A 24 5.15 -1.77 6.92
C ALA A 24 5.64 -3.20 6.69
N THR A 25 6.92 -3.46 6.94
CA THR A 25 7.46 -4.83 6.85
C THR A 25 8.22 -5.16 8.12
N ILE A 26 7.62 -6.00 8.95
CA ILE A 26 8.11 -6.37 10.28
C ILE A 26 8.66 -7.79 10.28
N PRO A 27 9.78 -8.07 10.97
CA PRO A 27 10.22 -9.45 11.19
C PRO A 27 9.24 -10.18 12.12
N LEU A 28 9.06 -11.48 11.88
CA LEU A 28 8.37 -12.35 12.84
C LEU A 28 9.37 -12.78 13.90
N GLU A 29 9.01 -12.61 15.17
CA GLU A 29 9.82 -13.12 16.29
C GLU A 29 9.86 -14.65 16.31
N ASP A 30 8.74 -15.28 15.97
CA ASP A 30 8.58 -16.73 15.85
C ASP A 30 7.87 -17.05 14.53
N GLU A 31 8.62 -17.60 13.57
CA GLU A 31 8.12 -17.93 12.24
C GLU A 31 6.97 -18.96 12.24
N SER A 32 6.90 -19.79 13.29
CA SER A 32 5.88 -20.84 13.43
C SER A 32 4.52 -20.30 13.88
N LYS A 33 4.50 -19.08 14.46
CA LYS A 33 3.29 -18.43 14.98
C LYS A 33 2.71 -17.37 14.04
N GLY A 34 3.47 -16.94 13.04
CA GLY A 34 2.99 -16.00 12.02
C GLY A 34 2.06 -16.66 11.00
N PRO A 35 1.23 -15.88 10.30
CA PRO A 35 0.41 -16.41 9.22
C PRO A 35 1.29 -17.04 8.14
N THR A 36 0.86 -18.19 7.61
CA THR A 36 1.56 -18.93 6.56
C THR A 36 1.10 -18.51 5.16
N MET A 37 -0.03 -17.81 5.06
CA MET A 37 -0.63 -17.33 3.81
C MET A 37 -0.95 -15.84 3.93
N GLY A 38 -1.07 -15.15 2.80
CA GLY A 38 -1.58 -13.78 2.78
C GLY A 38 -3.07 -13.73 3.13
N GLY A 39 -3.53 -12.57 3.59
CA GLY A 39 -4.92 -12.36 3.96
C GLY A 39 -5.28 -10.88 3.96
N ALA A 40 -6.57 -10.61 4.16
CA ALA A 40 -7.09 -9.27 4.37
C ALA A 40 -7.98 -9.27 5.63
N ASP A 41 -7.87 -8.20 6.40
CA ASP A 41 -8.80 -7.83 7.45
C ASP A 41 -9.70 -6.76 6.85
N GLU A 42 -10.95 -7.14 6.55
CA GLU A 42 -11.92 -6.25 5.91
C GLU A 42 -12.45 -5.19 6.87
N ASP A 43 -12.51 -5.48 8.17
CA ASP A 43 -12.99 -4.55 9.20
C ASP A 43 -12.00 -3.40 9.40
N GLN A 44 -10.70 -3.69 9.29
CA GLN A 44 -9.63 -2.70 9.37
C GLN A 44 -9.13 -2.20 8.01
N LEU A 45 -9.67 -2.72 6.90
CA LEU A 45 -9.22 -2.43 5.54
C LEU A 45 -7.70 -2.64 5.35
N MET A 46 -7.16 -3.67 6.02
CA MET A 46 -5.74 -4.01 5.97
C MET A 46 -5.52 -5.28 5.17
N ALA A 47 -4.41 -5.33 4.43
CA ALA A 47 -3.95 -6.55 3.78
C ALA A 47 -2.55 -6.94 4.28
N TYR A 48 -2.26 -8.23 4.36
CA TYR A 48 -0.95 -8.72 4.73
C TYR A 48 -0.47 -9.87 3.87
N SER A 49 0.86 -10.00 3.76
CA SER A 49 1.51 -11.07 3.02
C SER A 49 2.78 -11.54 3.74
N ARG A 50 3.01 -12.85 3.70
CA ARG A 50 4.19 -13.50 4.26
C ARG A 50 5.36 -13.40 3.25
N LEU A 51 6.48 -12.85 3.70
CA LEU A 51 7.73 -12.70 2.92
C LEU A 51 8.89 -13.38 3.67
N GLY A 52 9.04 -14.70 3.52
CA GLY A 52 10.07 -15.46 4.23
C GLY A 52 9.82 -15.43 5.74
N ASN A 53 10.68 -14.78 6.53
CA ASN A 53 10.49 -14.59 7.97
C ASN A 53 9.88 -13.24 8.35
N ARG A 54 9.29 -12.52 7.38
CA ARG A 54 8.74 -11.18 7.56
C ARG A 54 7.26 -11.16 7.21
N LEU A 55 6.54 -10.29 7.89
CA LEU A 55 5.17 -9.94 7.55
C LEU A 55 5.16 -8.55 6.92
N ARG A 56 4.60 -8.44 5.71
CA ARG A 56 4.31 -7.15 5.08
C ARG A 56 2.84 -6.84 5.26
N LEU A 57 2.56 -5.66 5.80
CA LEU A 57 1.24 -5.10 6.01
C LEU A 57 1.06 -3.91 5.06
N ALA A 58 -0.11 -3.80 4.46
CA ALA A 58 -0.56 -2.65 3.69
C ALA A 58 -1.83 -2.11 4.33
N SER A 59 -1.85 -0.79 4.53
CA SER A 59 -3.00 -0.07 5.07
C SER A 59 -3.00 1.35 4.52
N THR A 60 -4.12 2.03 4.72
CA THR A 60 -4.37 3.45 4.43
C THR A 60 -4.22 3.81 2.94
N ALA A 61 -5.23 4.49 2.41
CA ALA A 61 -5.22 5.05 1.07
C ALA A 61 -5.43 6.57 1.15
N GLU A 62 -4.47 7.34 0.67
CA GLU A 62 -4.48 8.80 0.74
C GLU A 62 -4.47 9.44 -0.65
N PHE A 63 -5.38 10.39 -0.88
CA PHE A 63 -5.45 11.18 -2.10
C PHE A 63 -4.49 12.37 -2.05
N THR A 64 -3.21 12.12 -2.33
CA THR A 64 -2.13 13.14 -2.31
C THR A 64 -1.53 13.43 -3.68
N GLY A 65 -2.19 12.99 -4.75
CA GLY A 65 -1.66 13.18 -6.09
C GLY A 65 -0.40 12.32 -6.31
N PHE A 66 0.66 12.94 -6.82
CA PHE A 66 1.94 12.29 -7.10
C PHE A 66 2.97 12.43 -5.97
N ASP A 67 2.57 12.98 -4.81
CA ASP A 67 3.46 13.09 -3.66
C ASP A 67 3.92 11.70 -3.19
N ARG A 68 5.24 11.56 -3.03
CA ARG A 68 5.90 10.32 -2.55
C ARG A 68 6.51 10.49 -1.16
N THR A 69 6.33 11.64 -0.53
CA THR A 69 6.81 11.91 0.82
C THR A 69 5.86 11.32 1.86
N HIS A 70 6.39 11.14 3.07
CA HIS A 70 5.64 10.71 4.24
C HIS A 70 6.14 11.45 5.48
N LYS A 71 5.26 11.63 6.46
CA LYS A 71 5.56 12.18 7.78
C LYS A 71 5.03 11.24 8.86
N PRO A 72 5.58 11.27 10.08
CA PRO A 72 5.13 10.38 11.16
C PRO A 72 3.62 10.44 11.45
N SER A 73 2.99 11.61 11.27
CA SER A 73 1.54 11.78 11.45
C SER A 73 0.70 11.02 10.43
N ASP A 74 1.26 10.60 9.29
CA ASP A 74 0.52 9.85 8.27
C ASP A 74 0.24 8.40 8.72
N PHE A 75 0.91 7.95 9.77
CA PHE A 75 0.75 6.63 10.38
C PHE A 75 -0.04 6.68 11.71
N ALA A 76 -0.45 7.87 12.15
CA ALA A 76 -1.21 8.04 13.37
C ALA A 76 -2.72 7.91 13.04
N THR A 77 -3.33 6.80 13.45
CA THR A 77 -4.77 6.56 13.36
C THR A 77 -5.50 7.16 14.55
#